data_AF-A0A0D6QRV1-F1
#
_entry.id   AF-A0A0D6QRV1-F1
#
_cell.length_a   1.000
_cell.length_b   1.000
_cell.length_c   1.000
_cell.angle_alpha   90.00
_cell.angle_beta   90.00
_cell.angle_gamma   90.00
#
_symmetry.space_group_name_H-M   'P 1'
#
loop_
_entity.id
_entity.type
_entity.pdbx_description
1 polymer ?
#
loop_
_entity_poly.entity_id
_entity_poly.type
_entity_poly.pdbx_seq_one_letter_code
_entity_poly.pdbx_strand_id
1 'polypeptide(L)'
;MDVIKTQQISARPIEKVIVHPLVLLSIVDNYNRVARDTRKRVIGVLLGTTFRGTVDVTNSYAVPFEEDDKDPSIWFLDHNYHESMFEMFKRINAKEHVVGWYSTGPKLRENDLDVHELFHDYVPNPVLVIIDVQPKELGIPTKAYYAVEEVKENATQKSQKVFVHVPSEIAAHEVEEIGVEHLLRDVKDTTISTLATEVSGKLTALKGLEARLREIHGYLDLVVDGRLPLNHEILYHLQDVFNLLPNLNVSELVKAFAVKTNDMMLVIYLSSLIRSVIAMHNLINNKMLNKEHEKLADASSSPITAAAGS
;
A
#
# COMPACT_ATOMS: atom_id res chain seq x y z
N MET A 1 -51.50 6.42 -13.41
CA MET A 1 -50.92 6.98 -12.17
C MET A 1 -50.04 5.90 -11.58
N ASP A 2 -48.81 5.78 -12.08
CA ASP A 2 -47.81 4.90 -11.48
C ASP A 2 -46.54 5.71 -11.33
N VAL A 3 -46.38 6.26 -10.12
CA VAL A 3 -45.23 7.05 -9.73
C VAL A 3 -44.10 6.05 -9.49
N ILE A 4 -43.20 5.95 -10.47
CA ILE A 4 -41.92 5.27 -10.33
C ILE A 4 -41.18 6.00 -9.20
N LYS A 5 -41.23 5.43 -8.00
CA LYS A 5 -40.38 5.83 -6.89
C LYS A 5 -38.96 5.50 -7.31
N THR A 6 -38.23 6.52 -7.73
CA THR A 6 -36.77 6.55 -7.78
C THR A 6 -36.28 6.02 -6.44
N GLN A 7 -35.80 4.78 -6.42
CA GLN A 7 -35.06 4.25 -5.29
C GLN A 7 -33.90 5.22 -5.05
N GLN A 8 -33.96 5.94 -3.93
CA GLN A 8 -32.77 6.52 -3.32
C GLN A 8 -31.76 5.39 -3.24
N ILE A 9 -30.71 5.49 -4.06
CA ILE A 9 -29.52 4.66 -3.97
C ILE A 9 -28.96 4.97 -2.59
N SER A 10 -29.27 4.12 -1.61
CA SER A 10 -28.62 4.17 -0.32
C SER A 10 -27.13 3.99 -0.59
N ALA A 11 -26.36 5.02 -0.25
CA ALA A 11 -24.91 5.05 -0.28
C ALA A 11 -24.39 3.76 0.36
N ARG A 12 -23.93 2.81 -0.45
CA ARG A 12 -23.25 1.62 0.08
C ARG A 12 -21.94 2.08 0.72
N PRO A 13 -21.61 1.60 1.92
CA PRO A 13 -20.33 1.92 2.54
C PRO A 13 -19.21 1.43 1.64
N ILE A 14 -18.14 2.22 1.58
CA ILE A 14 -16.94 1.88 0.82
C ILE A 14 -16.12 0.95 1.71
N GLU A 15 -15.93 -0.28 1.27
CA GLU A 15 -15.22 -1.31 2.02
C GLU A 15 -13.71 -1.23 1.77
N LYS A 16 -13.31 -0.82 0.57
CA LYS A 16 -11.92 -0.86 0.13
C LYS A 16 -11.63 0.18 -0.95
N VAL A 17 -10.44 0.77 -0.88
CA VAL A 17 -9.92 1.69 -1.90
C VAL A 17 -8.67 1.10 -2.52
N ILE A 18 -8.68 0.97 -3.84
CA ILE A 18 -7.54 0.48 -4.63
C ILE A 18 -6.94 1.66 -5.38
N VAL A 19 -5.67 1.93 -5.12
CA VAL A 19 -4.94 3.04 -5.76
C VAL A 19 -3.93 2.48 -6.75
N HIS A 20 -4.02 2.90 -8.01
CA HIS A 20 -3.06 2.50 -9.03
C HIS A 20 -1.72 3.22 -8.89
N PRO A 21 -0.57 2.58 -9.19
CA PRO A 21 0.75 3.22 -9.11
C PRO A 21 0.89 4.47 -9.98
N LEU A 22 0.18 4.54 -11.11
CA LEU A 22 0.15 5.72 -11.98
C LEU A 22 -0.32 6.98 -11.24
N VAL A 23 -1.33 6.83 -10.38
CA VAL A 23 -1.87 7.93 -9.56
C VAL A 23 -0.81 8.44 -8.60
N LEU A 24 -0.08 7.53 -7.94
CA LEU A 24 1.02 7.91 -7.03
C LEU A 24 2.10 8.70 -7.76
N LEU A 25 2.50 8.24 -8.95
CA LEU A 25 3.52 8.92 -9.75
C LEU A 25 3.05 10.31 -10.21
N SER A 26 1.81 10.42 -10.69
CA SER A 26 1.20 11.69 -11.08
C SER A 26 1.14 12.70 -9.94
N ILE A 27 0.81 12.24 -8.73
CA ILE A 27 0.71 13.10 -7.55
C ILE A 27 2.09 13.58 -7.09
N VAL A 28 3.10 12.71 -7.13
CA VAL A 28 4.49 13.09 -6.84
C VAL A 28 5.03 14.06 -7.89
N ASP A 29 4.73 13.87 -9.17
CA ASP A 29 5.10 14.81 -10.24
C ASP A 29 4.46 16.18 -10.03
N ASN A 30 3.15 16.21 -9.73
CA ASN A 30 2.43 17.45 -9.43
C ASN A 30 3.01 18.18 -8.22
N TYR A 31 3.31 17.45 -7.14
CA TYR A 31 3.99 18.03 -5.98
C TYR A 31 5.35 18.63 -6.37
N ASN A 32 6.15 17.96 -7.19
CA ASN A 32 7.44 18.48 -7.64
C ASN A 32 7.32 19.72 -8.55
N ARG A 33 6.23 19.87 -9.30
CA ARG A 33 5.98 21.06 -10.15
C ARG A 33 5.55 22.28 -9.35
N VAL A 34 4.69 22.10 -8.35
CA VAL A 34 4.04 23.19 -7.60
C VAL A 34 4.80 23.55 -6.33
N ALA A 35 5.31 22.55 -5.61
CA ALA A 35 5.79 22.67 -4.23
C ALA A 35 7.32 22.57 -4.08
N ARG A 36 8.09 22.68 -5.18
CA ARG A 36 9.57 22.63 -5.09
C ARG A 36 10.15 23.79 -4.24
N ASP A 37 9.47 24.92 -4.23
CA ASP A 37 9.84 26.12 -3.45
C ASP A 37 8.84 26.48 -2.33
N THR A 38 7.70 25.80 -2.24
CA THR A 38 6.67 26.10 -1.24
C THR A 38 6.27 24.86 -0.45
N ARG A 39 6.15 24.99 0.87
CA ARG A 39 5.65 23.93 1.78
C ARG A 39 4.14 23.71 1.68
N LYS A 40 3.54 24.15 0.57
CA LYS A 40 2.10 24.14 0.34
C LYS A 40 1.64 22.74 0.00
N ARG A 41 0.47 22.37 0.51
CA ARG A 41 -0.20 21.13 0.12
C ARG A 41 -0.83 21.30 -1.26
N VAL A 42 -0.79 20.23 -2.04
CA VAL A 42 -1.46 20.11 -3.32
C VAL A 42 -2.69 19.24 -3.14
N ILE A 43 -3.82 19.77 -3.60
CA ILE A 43 -5.09 19.05 -3.70
C ILE A 43 -5.34 18.72 -5.17
N GLY A 44 -5.95 17.57 -5.41
CA GLY A 44 -6.44 17.24 -6.74
C GLY A 44 -7.58 16.25 -6.69
N VAL A 45 -8.14 16.00 -7.86
CA VAL A 45 -9.31 15.16 -8.01
C VAL A 45 -8.89 13.76 -8.43
N LEU A 46 -9.55 12.78 -7.83
CA LEU A 46 -9.40 11.37 -8.14
C LEU A 46 -10.47 10.94 -9.13
N LEU A 47 -10.02 10.33 -10.22
CA LEU A 47 -10.86 9.71 -11.23
C LEU A 47 -10.75 8.20 -11.13
N GLY A 48 -11.86 7.53 -11.39
CA GLY A 48 -11.88 6.10 -11.33
C GLY A 48 -13.26 5.52 -11.53
N THR A 49 -13.42 4.29 -11.05
CA THR A 49 -14.69 3.58 -11.07
C THR A 49 -15.03 3.06 -9.69
N THR A 50 -16.30 3.09 -9.34
CA THR A 50 -16.80 2.49 -8.11
C THR A 50 -17.56 1.23 -8.47
N PHE A 51 -17.08 0.08 -8.00
CA PHE A 51 -17.71 -1.21 -8.24
C PHE A 51 -17.95 -1.95 -6.93
N ARG A 52 -19.22 -2.26 -6.64
CA ARG A 52 -19.65 -3.09 -5.50
C ARG A 52 -19.00 -2.72 -4.14
N GLY A 53 -18.85 -1.43 -3.84
CA GLY A 53 -18.25 -0.97 -2.57
C GLY A 53 -16.72 -0.91 -2.57
N THR A 54 -16.07 -1.28 -3.67
CA THR A 54 -14.65 -1.02 -3.92
C THR A 54 -14.51 0.21 -4.83
N VAL A 55 -13.62 1.13 -4.47
CA VAL A 55 -13.26 2.28 -5.30
C VAL A 55 -11.92 2.02 -5.96
N ASP A 56 -11.93 1.89 -7.28
CA ASP A 56 -10.73 1.74 -8.09
C ASP A 56 -10.32 3.10 -8.63
N VAL A 57 -9.20 3.60 -8.14
CA VAL A 57 -8.63 4.89 -8.54
C VAL A 57 -7.62 4.66 -9.65
N THR A 58 -8.00 5.00 -10.88
CA THR A 58 -7.18 4.79 -12.09
C THR A 58 -6.35 6.02 -12.43
N ASN A 59 -6.93 7.21 -12.28
CA ASN A 59 -6.31 8.43 -12.75
C ASN A 59 -6.53 9.58 -11.76
N SER A 60 -5.74 10.65 -11.91
CA SER A 60 -5.86 11.83 -11.07
C SER A 60 -5.36 13.06 -11.81
N TYR A 61 -5.89 14.22 -11.44
CA TYR A 61 -5.37 15.50 -11.92
C TYR A 61 -5.34 16.50 -10.77
N ALA A 62 -4.34 17.38 -10.77
CA ALA A 62 -4.26 18.46 -9.80
C ALA A 62 -5.24 19.57 -10.16
N VAL A 63 -5.83 20.19 -9.14
CA VAL A 63 -6.62 21.42 -9.30
C VAL A 63 -5.83 22.54 -8.61
N PRO A 64 -5.72 23.73 -9.23
CA PRO A 64 -5.13 24.87 -8.55
C PRO A 64 -5.84 25.11 -7.22
N PHE A 65 -5.08 24.94 -6.14
CA PHE A 65 -5.54 25.07 -4.77
C PHE A 65 -4.60 26.02 -4.04
N GLU A 66 -5.18 27.07 -3.45
CA GLU A 66 -4.46 28.01 -2.61
C GLU A 66 -5.08 28.02 -1.21
N GLU A 67 -4.22 27.93 -0.21
CA GLU A 67 -4.57 28.09 1.19
C GLU A 67 -3.72 29.23 1.74
N ASP A 68 -4.32 30.10 2.56
CA ASP A 68 -3.57 31.11 3.27
C ASP A 68 -2.73 30.43 4.37
N ASP A 69 -1.46 30.82 4.50
CA ASP A 69 -0.57 30.32 5.53
C ASP A 69 -0.94 30.87 6.93
N LYS A 70 -1.68 31.99 7.00
CA LYS A 70 -2.05 32.66 8.25
C LYS A 70 -3.42 32.24 8.79
N ASP A 71 -4.41 32.13 7.91
CA ASP A 71 -5.76 31.70 8.26
C ASP A 71 -6.11 30.43 7.47
N PRO A 72 -6.02 29.24 8.09
CA PRO A 72 -6.32 27.99 7.42
C PRO A 72 -7.73 27.95 6.84
N SER A 73 -8.72 28.59 7.47
CA SER A 73 -10.11 28.55 7.01
C SER A 73 -10.34 29.22 5.65
N ILE A 74 -9.39 30.02 5.15
CA ILE A 74 -9.50 30.65 3.83
C ILE A 74 -8.74 29.81 2.82
N TRP A 75 -9.51 29.08 2.01
CA TRP A 75 -8.98 28.30 0.91
C TRP A 75 -9.74 28.60 -0.38
N PHE A 76 -9.04 28.43 -1.50
CA PHE A 76 -9.58 28.64 -2.83
C PHE A 76 -9.35 27.39 -3.69
N LEU A 77 -10.44 26.90 -4.29
CA LEU A 77 -10.42 25.82 -5.28
C LEU A 77 -11.04 26.34 -6.57
N ASP A 78 -10.33 26.17 -7.70
CA ASP A 78 -10.85 26.56 -9.01
C ASP A 78 -11.84 25.52 -9.57
N HIS A 79 -13.14 25.80 -9.42
CA HIS A 79 -14.23 25.00 -9.98
C HIS A 79 -14.29 25.00 -11.51
N ASN A 80 -13.97 26.13 -12.14
CA ASN A 80 -14.05 26.25 -13.60
C ASN A 80 -13.00 25.37 -14.27
N TYR A 81 -11.80 25.31 -13.66
CA TYR A 81 -10.76 24.39 -14.07
C TYR A 81 -11.18 22.93 -13.87
N HIS A 82 -11.78 22.61 -12.72
CA HIS A 82 -12.28 21.26 -12.44
C HIS A 82 -13.29 20.79 -13.49
N GLU A 83 -14.29 21.59 -13.83
CA GLU A 83 -15.32 21.24 -14.81
C GLU A 83 -14.75 21.08 -16.22
N SER A 84 -13.89 22.01 -16.65
CA SER A 84 -13.26 21.97 -17.98
C SER A 84 -12.37 20.72 -18.14
N MET A 85 -11.58 20.39 -17.11
CA MET A 85 -10.76 19.19 -17.11
C MET A 85 -11.60 17.92 -17.04
N PHE A 86 -12.63 17.90 -16.19
CA PHE A 86 -13.54 16.76 -16.10
C PHE A 86 -14.22 16.47 -17.44
N GLU A 87 -14.67 17.50 -18.16
CA GLU A 87 -15.25 17.33 -19.50
C GLU A 87 -14.22 16.75 -20.48
N MET A 88 -12.97 17.22 -20.44
CA MET A 88 -11.90 16.68 -21.29
C MET A 88 -11.61 15.21 -21.00
N PHE A 89 -11.49 14.82 -19.74
CA PHE A 89 -11.26 13.42 -19.34
C PHE A 89 -12.45 12.54 -19.70
N LYS A 90 -13.67 13.02 -19.53
CA LYS A 90 -14.89 12.31 -19.92
C LYS A 90 -14.98 12.07 -21.43
N ARG A 91 -14.42 12.97 -22.25
CA ARG A 91 -14.31 12.79 -23.72
C ARG A 91 -13.28 11.73 -24.10
N ILE A 92 -12.20 11.59 -23.34
CA ILE A 92 -11.14 10.58 -23.57
C ILE A 92 -11.62 9.20 -23.10
N ASN A 93 -12.19 9.14 -21.91
CA ASN A 93 -12.66 7.91 -21.28
C ASN A 93 -14.01 8.12 -20.60
N ALA A 94 -15.08 7.63 -21.22
CA ALA A 94 -16.43 7.75 -20.68
C ALA A 94 -16.70 6.88 -19.44
N LYS A 95 -15.80 5.93 -19.13
CA LYS A 95 -15.94 5.07 -17.95
C LYS A 95 -15.42 5.71 -16.67
N GLU A 96 -14.56 6.72 -16.77
CA GLU A 96 -13.99 7.39 -15.60
C GLU A 96 -14.96 8.45 -15.09
N HIS A 97 -15.29 8.37 -13.80
CA HIS A 97 -16.02 9.40 -13.07
C HIS A 97 -15.21 9.89 -11.89
N VAL A 98 -15.60 11.04 -11.35
CA VAL A 98 -15.01 11.56 -10.11
C VAL A 98 -15.38 10.61 -8.98
N VAL A 99 -14.38 10.05 -8.30
CA VAL A 99 -14.56 9.15 -7.14
C VAL A 99 -14.22 9.81 -5.82
N GLY A 100 -13.53 10.94 -5.87
CA GLY A 100 -13.10 11.67 -4.69
C GLY A 100 -11.97 12.63 -4.99
N TRP A 101 -11.17 12.93 -3.97
CA TRP A 101 -10.05 13.85 -4.06
C TRP A 101 -8.89 13.36 -3.22
N TYR A 102 -7.69 13.84 -3.55
CA TYR A 102 -6.48 13.53 -2.80
C TYR A 102 -5.88 14.80 -2.22
N SER A 103 -5.18 14.61 -1.11
CA SER A 103 -4.39 15.66 -0.47
C SER A 103 -2.97 15.17 -0.26
N THR A 104 -2.00 16.00 -0.66
CA THR A 104 -0.59 15.78 -0.37
C THR A 104 -0.25 16.46 0.96
N GLY A 105 -0.06 15.67 2.01
CA GLY A 105 0.22 16.23 3.33
C GLY A 105 0.25 15.14 4.40
N PRO A 106 1.10 15.27 5.44
CA PRO A 106 1.29 14.21 6.42
C PRO A 106 0.13 14.09 7.44
N LYS A 107 -0.72 15.12 7.58
CA LYS A 107 -1.81 15.16 8.57
C LYS A 107 -3.06 15.85 8.01
N LEU A 108 -4.21 15.34 8.45
CA LEU A 108 -5.54 15.91 8.19
C LEU A 108 -5.70 17.26 8.89
N ARG A 109 -6.42 18.19 8.26
CA ARG A 109 -6.79 19.51 8.80
C ARG A 109 -8.31 19.64 8.88
N GLU A 110 -8.80 20.55 9.73
CA GLU A 110 -10.25 20.81 9.85
C GLU A 110 -10.87 21.27 8.52
N ASN A 111 -10.13 22.06 7.73
CA ASN A 111 -10.54 22.50 6.39
C ASN A 111 -10.86 21.36 5.41
N ASP A 112 -10.30 20.16 5.65
CA ASP A 112 -10.55 19.03 4.77
C ASP A 112 -12.03 18.61 4.81
N LEU A 113 -12.74 18.94 5.90
CA LEU A 113 -14.17 18.69 6.00
C LEU A 113 -14.98 19.60 5.07
N ASP A 114 -14.63 20.89 5.03
CA ASP A 114 -15.30 21.87 4.15
C ASP A 114 -15.04 21.55 2.68
N VAL A 115 -13.78 21.19 2.35
CA VAL A 115 -13.41 20.74 0.99
C VAL A 115 -14.17 19.45 0.63
N HIS A 116 -14.32 18.53 1.57
CA HIS A 116 -15.04 17.28 1.31
C HIS A 116 -16.53 17.48 1.07
N GLU A 117 -17.17 18.44 1.76
CA GLU A 117 -18.56 18.80 1.51
C GLU A 117 -18.77 19.33 0.09
N LEU A 118 -17.82 20.10 -0.44
CA LEU A 118 -17.85 20.57 -1.82
C LEU A 118 -17.84 19.43 -2.85
N PHE A 119 -17.09 18.36 -2.58
CA PHE A 119 -17.07 17.18 -3.44
C PHE A 119 -18.33 16.31 -3.31
N HIS A 120 -19.12 16.51 -2.25
CA HIS A 120 -20.39 15.80 -2.06
C HIS A 120 -21.45 16.21 -3.10
N ASP A 121 -21.37 17.45 -3.61
CA ASP A 121 -22.24 17.93 -4.68
C ASP A 121 -22.00 17.19 -6.01
N TYR A 122 -20.77 16.74 -6.25
CA TYR A 122 -20.38 16.02 -7.47
C TYR A 122 -20.58 14.50 -7.33
N VAL A 123 -20.38 13.95 -6.12
CA VAL A 123 -20.37 12.50 -5.88
C VAL A 123 -21.07 12.21 -4.56
N PRO A 124 -22.02 11.25 -4.52
CA PRO A 124 -22.73 10.92 -3.28
C PRO A 124 -21.80 10.40 -2.17
N ASN A 125 -20.73 9.67 -2.53
CA ASN A 125 -19.74 9.13 -1.60
C ASN A 125 -18.32 9.48 -2.07
N PRO A 126 -17.81 10.70 -1.81
CA PRO A 126 -16.45 11.04 -2.15
C PRO A 126 -15.48 10.35 -1.18
N VAL A 127 -14.34 9.90 -1.70
CA VAL A 127 -13.21 9.39 -0.89
C VAL A 127 -12.13 10.46 -0.79
N LEU A 128 -11.59 10.64 0.42
CA LEU A 128 -10.37 11.40 0.65
C LEU A 128 -9.18 10.44 0.73
N VAL A 129 -8.21 10.56 -0.18
CA VAL A 129 -6.94 9.82 -0.10
C VAL A 129 -5.82 10.78 0.29
N ILE A 130 -5.25 10.56 1.46
CA ILE A 130 -4.04 11.25 1.89
C ILE A 130 -2.83 10.46 1.40
N ILE A 131 -1.93 11.16 0.72
CA ILE A 131 -0.70 10.57 0.20
C ILE A 131 0.49 11.31 0.79
N ASP A 132 1.37 10.54 1.42
CA ASP A 132 2.65 11.06 1.90
C ASP A 132 3.68 11.09 0.76
N VAL A 133 4.12 12.31 0.42
CA VAL A 133 5.11 12.55 -0.64
C VAL A 133 6.54 12.25 -0.16
N GLN A 134 6.76 12.24 1.16
CA GLN A 134 8.05 11.90 1.75
C GLN A 134 7.88 10.73 2.72
N PRO A 135 7.77 9.49 2.22
CA PRO A 135 7.54 8.34 3.08
C PRO A 135 8.73 8.14 4.03
N LYS A 136 8.56 8.53 5.28
CA LYS A 136 9.50 8.24 6.38
C LYS A 136 9.17 6.91 7.04
N GLU A 137 7.94 6.46 6.91
CA GLU A 137 7.41 5.24 7.52
C GLU A 137 7.48 4.06 6.54
N LEU A 138 7.79 2.90 7.11
CA LEU A 138 7.83 1.62 6.41
C LEU A 138 6.39 1.10 6.29
N GLY A 139 5.65 1.55 5.28
CA GLY A 139 4.25 1.20 5.09
C GLY A 139 3.68 1.68 3.76
N ILE A 140 2.39 1.40 3.54
CA ILE A 140 1.65 1.93 2.40
C ILE A 140 1.52 3.45 2.60
N PRO A 141 2.01 4.30 1.68
CA PRO A 141 2.02 5.75 1.84
C PRO A 141 0.64 6.39 1.61
N THR A 142 -0.39 5.58 1.34
CA THR A 142 -1.76 6.01 1.12
C THR A 142 -2.61 5.70 2.35
N LYS A 143 -3.41 6.68 2.78
CA LYS A 143 -4.44 6.52 3.79
C LYS A 143 -5.75 7.01 3.21
N ALA A 144 -6.75 6.15 3.14
CA ALA A 144 -8.06 6.50 2.61
C ALA A 144 -9.05 6.78 3.74
N TYR A 145 -9.91 7.77 3.54
CA TYR A 145 -10.94 8.20 4.48
C TYR A 145 -12.24 8.46 3.74
N TYR A 146 -13.37 8.21 4.38
CA TYR A 146 -14.69 8.65 3.93
C TYR A 146 -15.37 9.38 5.08
N ALA A 147 -16.20 10.37 4.76
CA ALA A 147 -16.94 11.11 5.78
C ALA A 147 -18.17 10.33 6.22
N VAL A 148 -18.33 10.18 7.53
CA VAL A 148 -19.53 9.65 8.18
C VAL A 148 -20.07 10.70 9.11
N GLU A 149 -21.39 10.90 9.09
CA GLU A 149 -22.06 11.69 10.12
C GLU A 149 -22.21 10.83 11.37
N GLU A 150 -21.33 11.04 12.35
CA GLU A 150 -21.47 10.43 13.66
C GLU A 150 -22.37 11.28 14.55
N VAL A 151 -23.43 10.65 15.04
CA VAL A 151 -24.23 11.17 16.14
C VAL A 151 -23.57 10.68 17.43
N LYS A 152 -22.77 11.54 18.07
CA LYS A 152 -22.22 11.24 19.40
C LYS A 152 -23.37 11.02 20.39
N GLU A 153 -23.31 9.95 21.18
CA GLU A 153 -24.29 9.62 22.23
C GLU A 153 -24.43 10.68 23.34
N ASN A 154 -23.50 11.65 23.41
CA ASN A 154 -23.62 12.80 24.31
C ASN A 154 -24.67 13.78 23.76
N ALA A 155 -25.89 13.65 24.26
CA ALA A 155 -27.17 14.22 23.83
C ALA A 155 -27.31 15.76 23.68
N THR A 156 -26.25 16.51 23.34
CA THR A 156 -26.30 17.98 23.14
C THR A 156 -25.36 18.53 22.08
N GLN A 157 -24.50 17.73 21.44
CA GLN A 157 -23.62 18.24 20.37
C GLN A 157 -24.19 17.91 18.99
N LYS A 158 -24.15 18.90 18.08
CA LYS A 158 -24.53 18.79 16.67
C LYS A 158 -23.83 17.58 16.05
N SER A 159 -24.50 16.89 15.11
CA SER A 159 -23.87 15.88 14.26
C SER A 159 -22.57 16.43 13.70
N GLN A 160 -21.45 15.77 14.01
CA GLN A 160 -20.15 16.13 13.47
C GLN A 160 -19.82 15.10 12.39
N LYS A 161 -19.50 15.58 11.19
CA LYS A 161 -18.94 14.73 10.14
C LYS A 161 -17.51 14.38 10.57
N VAL A 162 -17.24 13.09 10.70
CA VAL A 162 -15.93 12.55 11.08
C VAL A 162 -15.41 11.70 9.92
N PHE A 163 -14.11 11.77 9.68
CA PHE A 163 -13.44 10.91 8.71
C PHE A 163 -13.13 9.56 9.34
N VAL A 164 -13.73 8.52 8.78
CA VAL A 164 -13.43 7.13 9.14
C VAL A 164 -12.44 6.56 8.15
N HIS A 165 -11.42 5.87 8.64
CA HIS A 165 -10.39 5.26 7.82
C HIS A 165 -10.92 4.03 7.06
N VAL A 166 -10.64 3.95 5.76
CA VAL A 166 -10.95 2.79 4.91
C VAL A 166 -9.65 2.06 4.58
N PRO A 167 -9.63 0.71 4.60
CA PRO A 167 -8.50 -0.06 4.11
C PRO A 167 -8.12 0.33 2.68
N SER A 168 -6.87 0.75 2.50
CA SER A 168 -6.30 1.12 1.21
C SER A 168 -5.25 0.10 0.77
N GLU A 169 -5.32 -0.29 -0.50
CA GLU A 169 -4.34 -1.16 -1.14
C GLU A 169 -3.83 -0.55 -2.43
N ILE A 170 -2.60 -0.90 -2.81
CA ILE A 170 -2.02 -0.50 -4.09
C ILE A 170 -2.09 -1.72 -5.01
N ALA A 171 -2.85 -1.62 -6.10
CA ALA A 171 -2.90 -2.67 -7.12
C ALA A 171 -2.59 -2.06 -8.48
N ALA A 172 -1.87 -2.80 -9.31
CA ALA A 172 -1.50 -2.38 -10.66
C ALA A 172 -2.37 -3.12 -11.69
N HIS A 173 -2.64 -2.49 -12.82
CA HIS A 173 -3.13 -3.20 -14.00
C HIS A 173 -1.98 -3.96 -14.69
N GLU A 174 -2.27 -5.00 -15.48
CA GLU A 174 -1.23 -5.82 -16.14
C GLU A 174 -0.23 -4.97 -16.96
N VAL A 175 -0.75 -3.95 -17.67
CA VAL A 175 0.06 -3.02 -18.45
C VAL A 175 0.94 -2.13 -17.56
N GLU A 176 0.43 -1.71 -16.40
CA GLU A 176 1.17 -0.89 -15.44
C GLU A 176 2.23 -1.72 -14.71
N GLU A 177 1.93 -2.97 -14.39
CA GLU A 177 2.85 -3.88 -13.70
C GLU A 177 4.14 -4.06 -14.49
N ILE A 178 4.05 -4.28 -15.80
CA ILE A 178 5.21 -4.38 -16.70
C ILE A 178 6.02 -3.08 -16.68
N GLY A 179 5.36 -1.92 -16.69
CA GLY A 179 6.02 -0.62 -16.64
C GLY A 179 6.76 -0.38 -15.32
N VAL A 180 6.11 -0.69 -14.19
CA VAL A 180 6.69 -0.57 -12.85
C VAL A 180 7.84 -1.57 -12.67
N GLU A 181 7.69 -2.80 -13.13
CA GLU A 181 8.76 -3.81 -13.07
C GLU A 181 9.99 -3.35 -13.86
N HIS A 182 9.78 -2.80 -15.06
CA HIS A 182 10.88 -2.27 -15.86
C HIS A 182 11.63 -1.13 -15.15
N LEU A 183 10.91 -0.20 -14.53
CA LEU A 183 11.51 0.91 -13.77
C LEU A 183 12.25 0.43 -12.51
N LEU A 184 11.84 -0.69 -11.93
CA LEU A 184 12.43 -1.24 -10.71
C LEU A 184 13.52 -2.29 -10.97
N ARG A 185 13.90 -2.56 -12.22
CA ARG A 185 14.94 -3.55 -12.55
C ARG A 185 16.29 -3.25 -11.90
N ASP A 186 16.60 -1.97 -11.70
CA ASP A 186 17.87 -1.54 -11.10
C ASP A 186 17.83 -1.53 -9.55
N VAL A 187 16.64 -1.64 -8.96
CA VAL A 187 16.42 -1.56 -7.50
C VAL A 187 16.07 -2.94 -6.91
N LYS A 188 15.33 -3.77 -7.66
CA LYS A 188 14.99 -5.13 -7.26
C LYS A 188 16.09 -6.09 -7.71
N ASP A 189 16.91 -6.54 -6.77
CA ASP A 189 17.78 -7.69 -6.99
C ASP A 189 16.94 -8.97 -7.17
N THR A 190 16.63 -9.32 -8.42
CA THR A 190 15.96 -10.58 -8.78
C THR A 190 16.79 -11.83 -8.38
N THR A 191 18.03 -11.63 -7.92
CA THR A 191 18.94 -12.66 -7.43
C THR A 191 18.74 -13.00 -5.96
N ILE A 192 17.93 -12.24 -5.20
CA ILE A 192 17.67 -12.50 -3.79
C ILE A 192 16.89 -13.81 -3.67
N SER A 193 17.49 -14.78 -2.99
CA SER A 193 16.87 -16.06 -2.63
C SER A 193 15.55 -15.84 -1.89
N THR A 194 14.53 -16.65 -2.19
CA THR A 194 13.20 -16.60 -1.58
C THR A 194 13.25 -16.51 -0.04
N LEU A 195 14.19 -17.22 0.60
CA LEU A 195 14.36 -17.19 2.06
C LEU A 195 14.81 -15.81 2.58
N ALA A 196 15.74 -15.15 1.89
CA ALA A 196 16.21 -13.83 2.31
C ALA A 196 15.10 -12.79 2.20
N THR A 197 14.27 -12.88 1.16
CA THR A 197 13.06 -12.06 1.01
C THR A 197 12.06 -12.32 2.12
N GLU A 198 11.78 -13.58 2.48
CA GLU A 198 10.87 -13.92 3.59
C GLU A 198 11.38 -13.40 4.94
N VAL A 199 12.68 -13.55 5.23
CA VAL A 199 13.29 -13.05 6.47
C VAL A 199 13.24 -11.52 6.53
N SER A 200 13.56 -10.84 5.42
CA SER A 200 13.46 -9.39 5.30
C SER A 200 12.01 -8.92 5.47
N GLY A 201 11.04 -9.65 4.90
CA GLY A 201 9.61 -9.40 5.08
C GLY A 201 9.17 -9.49 6.54
N LYS A 202 9.61 -10.53 7.27
CA LYS A 202 9.34 -10.65 8.71
C LYS A 202 9.96 -9.53 9.53
N LEU A 203 11.20 -9.14 9.22
CA LEU A 203 11.87 -8.03 9.89
C LEU A 203 11.14 -6.70 9.66
N THR A 204 10.72 -6.45 8.42
CA THR A 204 9.95 -5.28 8.00
C THR A 204 8.60 -5.24 8.72
N ALA A 205 7.89 -6.37 8.80
CA ALA A 205 6.63 -6.48 9.52
C ALA A 205 6.78 -6.18 11.02
N LEU A 206 7.86 -6.67 11.65
CA LEU A 206 8.12 -6.40 13.07
C LEU A 206 8.44 -4.93 13.34
N LYS A 207 9.21 -4.27 12.46
CA LYS A 207 9.43 -2.82 12.50
C LYS A 207 8.12 -2.03 12.33
N GLY A 208 7.25 -2.49 11.43
CA GLY A 208 5.92 -1.90 11.25
C GLY A 208 5.07 -2.01 12.51
N LEU A 209 5.07 -3.17 13.18
CA LEU A 209 4.37 -3.38 14.45
C LEU A 209 4.92 -2.47 15.56
N GLU A 210 6.24 -2.33 15.68
CA GLU A 210 6.87 -1.43 16.64
C GLU A 210 6.43 0.03 16.43
N ALA A 211 6.41 0.49 15.17
CA ALA A 211 5.95 1.84 14.83
C ALA A 211 4.50 2.07 15.23
N ARG A 212 3.60 1.12 14.92
CA ARG A 212 2.17 1.20 15.31
C ARG A 212 1.97 1.17 16.82
N LEU A 213 2.71 0.33 17.56
CA LEU A 213 2.64 0.31 19.02
C LEU A 213 3.12 1.64 19.62
N ARG A 214 4.15 2.26 19.03
CA ARG A 214 4.64 3.58 19.45
C ARG A 214 3.61 4.68 19.17
N GLU A 215 2.89 4.63 18.05
CA GLU A 215 1.78 5.55 17.77
C GLU A 215 0.64 5.42 18.80
N ILE A 216 0.25 4.19 19.13
CA ILE A 216 -0.78 3.92 20.15
C ILE A 216 -0.35 4.46 21.51
N HIS A 217 0.90 4.21 21.91
CA HIS A 217 1.45 4.76 23.15
C HIS A 217 1.41 6.29 23.14
N GLY A 218 1.85 6.93 22.06
CA GLY A 218 1.81 8.39 21.92
C GLY A 218 0.39 8.97 21.99
N TYR A 219 -0.62 8.27 21.47
CA TYR A 219 -2.02 8.66 21.63
C TYR A 219 -2.46 8.58 23.10
N LEU A 220 -2.14 7.48 23.80
CA LEU A 220 -2.51 7.31 25.21
C LEU A 220 -1.85 8.36 26.10
N ASP A 221 -0.56 8.69 25.87
CA ASP A 221 0.12 9.75 26.61
C ASP A 221 -0.60 11.11 26.44
N LEU A 222 -1.02 11.44 25.22
CA LEU A 222 -1.74 12.69 24.93
C LEU A 222 -3.13 12.76 25.58
N VAL A 223 -3.80 11.61 25.75
CA VAL A 223 -5.08 11.50 26.45
C VAL A 223 -4.89 11.63 27.96
N VAL A 224 -3.83 11.02 28.52
CA VAL A 224 -3.48 11.14 29.95
C VAL A 224 -3.10 12.59 30.29
N ASP A 225 -2.36 13.27 29.40
CA ASP A 225 -2.02 14.69 29.51
C ASP A 225 -3.22 15.63 29.33
N GLY A 226 -4.40 15.11 28.95
CA GLY A 226 -5.63 15.87 28.76
C GLY A 226 -5.63 16.80 27.54
N ARG A 227 -4.70 16.62 26.58
CA ARG A 227 -4.60 17.45 25.37
C ARG A 227 -5.58 17.04 24.28
N LEU A 228 -5.94 15.75 24.22
CA LEU A 228 -6.94 15.22 23.28
C LEU A 228 -8.17 14.70 24.03
N PRO A 229 -9.39 14.85 23.44
CA PRO A 229 -10.57 14.20 23.97
C PRO A 229 -10.47 12.68 23.83
N LEU A 230 -10.98 11.97 24.84
CA LEU A 230 -11.04 10.51 24.85
C LEU A 230 -12.01 10.01 23.76
N ASN A 231 -11.53 9.17 22.85
CA ASN A 231 -12.39 8.39 21.97
C ASN A 231 -12.61 7.00 22.57
N HIS A 232 -13.87 6.70 22.92
CA HIS A 232 -14.24 5.44 23.57
C HIS A 232 -14.10 4.24 22.63
N GLU A 233 -14.32 4.40 21.32
CA GLU A 233 -14.21 3.29 20.36
C GLU A 233 -12.78 2.76 20.27
N ILE A 234 -11.80 3.66 20.22
CA ILE A 234 -10.37 3.29 20.21
C ILE A 234 -10.01 2.51 21.48
N LEU A 235 -10.56 2.92 22.63
CA LEU A 235 -10.31 2.25 23.89
C LEU A 235 -10.94 0.85 23.93
N TYR A 236 -12.16 0.68 23.40
CA TYR A 236 -12.80 -0.63 23.29
C TYR A 236 -11.99 -1.57 22.39
N HIS A 237 -11.56 -1.11 21.21
CA HIS A 237 -10.71 -1.91 20.34
C HIS A 237 -9.38 -2.28 20.99
N LEU A 238 -8.77 -1.36 21.73
CA LEU A 238 -7.52 -1.61 22.44
C LEU A 238 -7.72 -2.63 23.58
N GLN A 239 -8.84 -2.57 24.30
CA GLN A 239 -9.21 -3.56 25.31
C GLN A 239 -9.43 -4.94 24.68
N ASP A 240 -10.12 -5.02 23.53
CA ASP A 240 -10.32 -6.26 22.79
C ASP A 240 -8.99 -6.87 22.34
N VAL A 241 -8.03 -6.06 21.88
CA VAL A 241 -6.69 -6.52 21.54
C VAL A 241 -6.02 -7.20 22.73
N PHE A 242 -6.10 -6.61 23.94
CA PHE A 242 -5.54 -7.22 25.14
C PHE A 242 -6.28 -8.49 25.57
N ASN A 243 -7.60 -8.53 25.42
CA ASN A 243 -8.40 -9.71 25.75
C ASN A 243 -8.15 -10.88 24.78
N LEU A 244 -7.83 -10.59 23.52
CA LEU A 244 -7.54 -11.58 22.49
C LEU A 244 -6.09 -12.10 22.54
N LEU A 245 -5.21 -11.52 23.36
CA LEU A 245 -3.85 -12.01 23.49
C LEU A 245 -3.85 -13.44 24.07
N PRO A 246 -3.39 -14.43 23.29
CA PRO A 246 -3.44 -15.81 23.74
C PRO A 246 -2.43 -16.04 24.86
N ASN A 247 -2.85 -16.77 25.89
CA ASN A 247 -1.92 -17.24 26.91
C ASN A 247 -1.05 -18.37 26.33
N LEU A 248 0.22 -18.09 26.07
CA LEU A 248 1.15 -19.04 25.45
C LEU A 248 1.61 -20.17 26.39
N ASN A 249 1.36 -20.05 27.69
CA ASN A 249 1.83 -21.01 28.70
C ASN A 249 0.89 -22.19 28.92
N VAL A 250 -0.11 -22.38 28.06
CA VAL A 250 -1.01 -23.53 28.13
C VAL A 250 -0.28 -24.79 27.67
N SER A 251 -0.26 -25.82 28.51
CA SER A 251 0.47 -27.08 28.25
C SER A 251 0.07 -27.74 26.92
N GLU A 252 -1.18 -27.61 26.51
CA GLU A 252 -1.68 -28.13 25.24
C GLU A 252 -1.04 -27.42 24.04
N LEU A 253 -0.96 -26.08 24.10
CA LEU A 253 -0.35 -25.27 23.05
C LEU A 253 1.16 -25.53 22.95
N VAL A 254 1.87 -25.65 24.09
CA VAL A 254 3.29 -26.01 24.12
C VAL A 254 3.53 -27.37 23.47
N LYS A 255 2.69 -28.36 23.78
CA LYS A 255 2.76 -29.68 23.15
C LYS A 255 2.47 -29.60 21.65
N ALA A 256 1.47 -28.83 21.23
CA ALA A 256 1.14 -28.63 19.82
C ALA A 256 2.30 -27.96 19.06
N PHE A 257 2.94 -26.95 19.64
CA PHE A 257 4.13 -26.33 19.05
C PHE A 257 5.29 -27.32 18.93
N ALA A 258 5.57 -28.11 19.96
CA ALA A 258 6.63 -29.12 19.91
C ALA A 258 6.40 -30.17 18.81
N VAL A 259 5.15 -30.67 18.68
CA VAL A 259 4.78 -31.60 17.60
C VAL A 259 4.97 -30.93 16.24
N LYS A 260 4.48 -29.70 16.06
CA LYS A 260 4.59 -28.99 14.77
C LYS A 260 6.04 -28.67 14.39
N THR A 261 6.87 -28.30 15.35
CA THR A 261 8.31 -28.08 15.14
C THR A 261 9.01 -29.37 14.75
N ASN A 262 8.68 -30.50 15.38
CA ASN A 262 9.24 -31.79 15.02
C ASN A 262 8.87 -32.19 13.59
N ASP A 263 7.60 -32.03 13.20
CA ASP A 263 7.13 -32.30 11.83
C ASP A 263 7.87 -31.44 10.80
N MET A 264 8.02 -30.14 11.08
CA MET A 264 8.76 -29.23 10.20
C MET A 264 10.24 -29.62 10.09
N MET A 265 10.87 -30.00 11.21
CA MET A 265 12.26 -30.44 11.23
C MET A 265 12.48 -31.73 10.42
N LEU A 266 11.51 -32.65 10.46
CA LEU A 266 11.54 -33.85 9.61
C LEU A 266 11.50 -33.50 8.11
N VAL A 267 10.65 -32.55 7.71
CA VAL A 267 10.59 -32.07 6.32
C VAL A 267 11.91 -31.41 5.89
N ILE A 268 12.50 -30.58 6.76
CA ILE A 268 13.81 -29.97 6.52
C ILE A 268 14.88 -31.04 6.34
N TYR A 269 14.88 -32.06 7.21
CA TYR A 269 15.84 -33.15 7.15
C TYR A 269 15.73 -33.96 5.84
N LEU A 270 14.53 -34.37 5.46
CA LEU A 270 14.29 -35.07 4.19
C LEU A 270 14.71 -34.23 2.99
N SER A 271 14.38 -32.93 2.99
CA SER A 271 14.78 -31.99 1.92
C SER A 271 16.30 -31.87 1.82
N SER A 272 17.00 -31.86 2.95
CA SER A 272 18.46 -31.80 3.01
C SER A 272 19.10 -33.08 2.44
N LEU A 273 18.56 -34.26 2.75
CA LEU A 273 19.04 -35.54 2.21
C LEU A 273 18.87 -35.60 0.69
N ILE A 274 17.70 -35.21 0.18
CA ILE A 274 17.45 -35.15 -1.27
C ILE A 274 18.45 -34.20 -1.93
N ARG A 275 18.68 -33.02 -1.34
CA ARG A 275 19.66 -32.05 -1.85
C ARG A 275 21.08 -32.63 -1.87
N SER A 276 21.51 -33.37 -0.83
CA SER A 276 22.81 -34.02 -0.78
C SER A 276 22.97 -35.09 -1.87
N VAL A 277 21.93 -35.89 -2.13
CA VAL A 277 21.95 -36.91 -3.20
C VAL A 277 22.04 -36.25 -4.58
N ILE A 278 21.26 -35.19 -4.83
CA ILE A 278 21.33 -34.42 -6.09
C ILE A 278 22.71 -33.80 -6.26
N ALA A 279 23.27 -33.18 -5.21
CA ALA A 279 24.61 -32.59 -5.26
C ALA A 279 25.69 -33.64 -5.56
N MET A 280 25.57 -34.83 -4.97
CA MET A 280 26.48 -35.95 -5.25
C MET A 280 26.36 -36.43 -6.70
N HIS A 281 25.14 -36.58 -7.22
CA HIS A 281 24.91 -36.94 -8.62
C HIS A 281 25.51 -35.90 -9.58
N ASN A 282 25.30 -34.61 -9.31
CA ASN A 282 25.88 -33.52 -10.09
C ASN A 282 27.41 -33.53 -10.03
N LEU A 283 28.01 -33.84 -8.87
CA LEU A 283 29.46 -33.95 -8.72
C LEU A 283 30.03 -35.10 -9.57
N ILE A 284 29.35 -36.24 -9.59
CA ILE A 284 29.73 -37.39 -10.42
C ILE A 284 29.68 -37.00 -11.90
N ASN A 285 28.59 -36.38 -12.34
CA ASN A 285 28.43 -35.94 -13.74
C ASN A 285 29.51 -34.92 -14.12
N ASN A 286 29.76 -33.92 -13.27
CA ASN A 286 30.82 -32.92 -13.49
C ASN A 286 32.20 -33.58 -13.57
N LYS A 287 32.50 -34.57 -12.73
CA LYS A 287 33.77 -35.29 -12.77
C LYS A 287 33.93 -36.12 -14.05
N MET A 288 32.86 -36.76 -14.53
CA MET A 288 32.88 -37.48 -15.81
C MET A 288 33.14 -36.54 -16.98
N LEU A 289 32.40 -35.43 -17.05
CA LEU A 289 32.58 -34.41 -18.08
C LEU A 289 34.00 -33.84 -18.07
N ASN A 290 34.52 -33.46 -16.90
CA ASN A 290 35.89 -32.94 -16.79
C ASN A 290 36.94 -33.95 -17.27
N LYS A 291 36.76 -35.23 -16.96
CA LYS A 291 37.66 -36.30 -17.43
C LYS A 291 37.60 -36.49 -18.95
N GLU A 292 36.44 -36.32 -19.55
CA GLU A 292 36.31 -36.33 -21.02
C GLU A 292 36.96 -35.11 -21.66
N HIS A 293 36.79 -33.93 -21.07
CA HIS A 293 37.46 -32.70 -21.51
C HIS A 293 38.99 -32.79 -21.40
N GLU A 294 39.53 -33.35 -20.30
CA GLU A 294 40.98 -33.60 -20.15
C GLU A 294 41.51 -34.52 -21.24
N LYS A 295 40.80 -35.63 -21.53
CA LYS A 295 41.20 -36.55 -22.61
C LYS A 295 41.19 -35.89 -23.98
N LEU A 296 40.22 -35.03 -24.27
CA LEU A 296 40.15 -34.28 -25.52
C LEU A 296 41.26 -33.22 -25.62
N ALA A 297 41.59 -32.56 -24.50
CA ALA A 297 42.70 -31.60 -24.42
C ALA A 297 44.06 -32.28 -24.63
N ASP A 298 44.28 -33.44 -24.01
CA ASP A 298 45.50 -34.27 -24.20
C ASP A 298 45.63 -34.75 -25.65
N ALA A 299 44.52 -35.14 -26.28
CA ALA A 299 44.51 -35.49 -27.71
C ALA A 299 44.82 -34.30 -28.63
N SER A 300 44.43 -33.07 -28.25
CA SER A 300 44.70 -31.85 -29.03
C SER A 300 46.09 -31.24 -28.80
N SER A 301 46.73 -31.54 -27.66
CA SER A 301 48.04 -30.99 -27.26
C SER A 301 49.23 -31.87 -27.63
N SER A 302 48.97 -33.03 -28.26
CA SER A 302 50.01 -33.89 -28.85
C SER A 302 50.72 -33.14 -29.99
N PRO A 303 52.01 -32.77 -29.88
CA PRO A 303 52.71 -32.07 -30.93
C PRO A 303 53.00 -33.03 -32.09
N ILE A 304 52.91 -32.49 -33.31
CA ILE A 304 53.45 -33.08 -34.54
C ILE A 304 54.96 -33.29 -34.32
N THR A 305 55.37 -34.48 -33.85
CA THR A 305 56.77 -34.88 -33.81
C THR A 305 57.16 -35.49 -35.14
N ALA A 306 57.79 -34.63 -35.97
CA ALA A 306 58.93 -34.93 -36.84
C ALA A 306 58.99 -36.33 -37.49
N ALA A 307 58.42 -36.45 -38.70
CA ALA A 307 58.97 -37.35 -39.72
C ALA A 307 59.98 -36.56 -40.55
N ALA A 308 61.22 -36.47 -40.05
CA ALA A 308 62.39 -36.07 -40.82
C ALA A 308 63.52 -37.06 -40.52
N GLY A 309 63.93 -37.82 -41.54
CA GLY A 309 65.24 -38.48 -41.57
C GLY A 309 65.23 -39.99 -41.82
N SER A 310 65.10 -40.38 -43.09
CA SER A 310 66.15 -41.10 -43.86
C SER A 310 65.61 -41.45 -45.25
#